data_AF-A0A7Y4WZF2-F1
#
_entry.id   AF-A0A7Y4WZF2-F1
#
_cell.length_a   1.000
_cell.length_b   1.000
_cell.length_c   1.000
_cell.angle_alpha   90.00
_cell.angle_beta   90.00
_cell.angle_gamma   90.00
#
_symmetry.space_group_name_H-M   'P 1'
#
loop_
_entity.id
_entity.type
_entity.pdbx_description
1 polymer ?
#
loop_
_entity_poly.entity_id
_entity_poly.type
_entity_poly.pdbx_seq_one_letter_code
_entity_poly.pdbx_strand_id
1 'polypeptide(L)'
;MPSNEIKEMMDMLYAQAQMRFGSLIKGRWFYDGNDCPGCGKKIGAMKYKGKDAMSLNSFIFRDHGVLIIYLLCGKCGNKVVRATSDTPLHAEIEKNLKQGFIKQMGH
;
A
#
# COMPACT_ATOMS: atom_id res chain seq x y z
N MET A 1 -1.57 10.13 -12.29
CA MET A 1 -2.60 9.08 -12.25
C MET A 1 -1.92 7.73 -12.46
N PRO A 2 -2.32 6.67 -11.73
CA PRO A 2 -1.84 5.32 -12.02
C PRO A 2 -2.24 4.93 -13.45
N SER A 3 -1.43 4.12 -14.13
CA SER A 3 -1.84 3.51 -15.40
C SER A 3 -3.11 2.67 -15.19
N ASN A 4 -3.89 2.43 -16.25
CA ASN A 4 -5.10 1.59 -16.18
C ASN A 4 -4.80 0.22 -15.55
N GLU A 5 -3.66 -0.39 -15.89
CA GLU A 5 -3.21 -1.68 -15.34
C GLU A 5 -3.07 -1.64 -13.80
N ILE A 6 -2.51 -0.56 -13.25
CA ILE A 6 -2.33 -0.43 -11.80
C ILE A 6 -3.69 -0.28 -11.12
N LYS A 7 -4.62 0.45 -11.72
CA LYS A 7 -5.99 0.60 -11.20
C LYS A 7 -6.73 -0.74 -11.20
N GLU A 8 -6.62 -1.52 -12.28
CA GLU A 8 -7.21 -2.86 -12.36
C GLU A 8 -6.65 -3.79 -11.28
N MET A 9 -5.33 -3.75 -11.04
CA MET A 9 -4.71 -4.49 -9.94
C MET A 9 -5.26 -4.07 -8.57
N MET A 10 -5.47 -2.78 -8.34
CA MET A 10 -6.04 -2.26 -7.09
C MET A 10 -7.48 -2.72 -6.89
N ASP A 11 -8.28 -2.70 -7.95
CA ASP A 11 -9.67 -3.14 -7.92
C ASP A 11 -9.75 -4.65 -7.65
N MET A 12 -8.84 -5.45 -8.23
CA MET A 12 -8.71 -6.87 -7.92
C MET A 12 -8.33 -7.14 -6.45
N LEU A 13 -7.37 -6.39 -5.89
CA LEU A 13 -7.00 -6.52 -4.47
C LEU A 13 -8.19 -6.22 -3.55
N TYR A 14 -8.98 -5.22 -3.89
CA TYR A 14 -10.18 -4.87 -3.13
C TYR A 14 -11.26 -5.94 -3.23
N ALA A 15 -11.56 -6.42 -4.44
CA ALA A 15 -12.52 -7.50 -4.64
C ALA A 15 -12.11 -8.75 -3.85
N GLN A 16 -10.84 -9.12 -3.87
CA GLN A 16 -10.31 -10.23 -3.07
C GLN A 16 -10.49 -10.01 -1.56
N ALA A 17 -10.24 -8.80 -1.07
CA ALA A 17 -10.46 -8.46 0.34
C ALA A 17 -11.95 -8.57 0.72
N GLN A 18 -12.86 -8.06 -0.12
CA GLN A 18 -14.30 -8.17 0.12
C GLN A 18 -14.77 -9.63 0.07
N MET A 19 -14.28 -10.45 -0.86
CA MET A 19 -14.63 -11.88 -0.90
C MET A 19 -14.18 -12.64 0.34
N ARG A 20 -12.99 -12.30 0.88
CA ARG A 20 -12.41 -13.01 2.02
C ARG A 20 -12.96 -12.56 3.37
N PHE A 21 -13.24 -11.26 3.52
CA PHE A 21 -13.59 -10.65 4.80
C PHE A 21 -15.00 -10.06 4.84
N GLY A 22 -15.73 -10.11 3.73
CA GLY A 22 -17.12 -9.68 3.63
C GLY A 22 -17.33 -8.22 4.01
N SER A 23 -18.37 -7.98 4.81
CA SER A 23 -18.78 -6.65 5.29
C SER A 23 -17.79 -5.97 6.24
N LEU A 24 -16.73 -6.67 6.68
CA LEU A 24 -15.64 -6.05 7.44
C LEU A 24 -14.84 -5.06 6.58
N ILE A 25 -14.88 -5.21 5.25
CA ILE A 25 -14.25 -4.31 4.29
C ILE A 25 -15.31 -3.37 3.70
N LYS A 26 -15.34 -2.15 4.23
CA LYS A 26 -16.28 -1.07 3.89
C LYS A 26 -15.82 -0.23 2.70
N GLY A 27 -14.52 -0.21 2.41
CA GLY A 27 -13.97 0.60 1.33
C GLY A 27 -12.51 0.32 1.04
N ARG A 28 -11.98 1.04 0.03
CA ARG A 28 -10.56 1.08 -0.30
C ARG A 28 -10.06 2.50 -0.35
N TRP A 29 -8.78 2.67 -0.03
CA TRP A 29 -8.07 3.92 -0.22
C TRP A 29 -6.74 3.64 -0.89
N PHE A 30 -6.51 4.30 -2.02
CA PHE A 30 -5.20 4.30 -2.66
C PHE A 30 -4.44 5.53 -2.22
N TYR A 31 -3.30 5.33 -1.56
CA TYR A 31 -2.38 6.41 -1.26
C TYR A 31 -1.70 6.86 -2.57
N ASP A 32 -2.09 8.05 -3.04
CA ASP A 32 -1.64 8.66 -4.28
C ASP A 32 -0.52 9.71 -4.08
N GLY A 33 0.02 9.80 -2.86
CA GLY A 33 1.15 10.68 -2.57
C GLY A 33 2.41 10.32 -3.36
N ASN A 34 3.20 11.33 -3.73
CA ASN A 34 4.41 11.16 -4.53
C ASN A 34 5.59 10.54 -3.74
N ASP A 35 5.53 10.63 -2.42
CA ASP A 35 6.60 10.21 -1.51
C ASP A 35 6.28 8.87 -0.84
N CYS A 36 7.30 8.01 -0.77
CA CYS A 36 7.24 6.69 -0.18
C CYS A 36 6.85 6.79 1.30
N PRO A 37 5.77 6.13 1.74
CA PRO A 37 5.32 6.21 3.13
C PRO A 37 6.32 5.61 4.13
N GLY A 38 7.31 4.84 3.68
CA GLY A 38 8.33 4.25 4.54
C GLY A 38 9.62 5.07 4.70
N CYS A 39 9.91 6.06 3.85
CA CYS A 39 11.13 6.86 4.01
C CYS A 39 11.07 8.28 3.43
N GLY A 40 9.93 8.73 2.92
CA GLY A 40 9.74 10.08 2.36
C GLY A 40 10.43 10.32 1.01
N LYS A 41 11.15 9.35 0.45
CA LYS A 41 11.76 9.49 -0.89
C LYS A 41 10.73 9.21 -1.99
N LYS A 42 10.96 9.75 -3.19
CA LYS A 42 10.11 9.48 -4.36
C LYS A 42 9.86 7.99 -4.58
N ILE A 43 8.62 7.65 -4.88
CA ILE A 43 8.22 6.30 -5.33
C ILE A 43 8.92 6.00 -6.65
N GLY A 44 9.31 4.74 -6.86
CA GLY A 44 10.05 4.34 -8.05
C GLY A 44 10.27 2.83 -8.12
N ALA A 45 10.76 2.37 -9.26
CA ALA A 45 10.97 0.95 -9.54
C ALA A 45 11.97 0.29 -8.57
N MET A 46 11.75 -1.00 -8.31
CA MET A 46 12.70 -1.93 -7.69
C MET A 46 13.15 -2.98 -8.71
N LYS A 47 14.34 -3.54 -8.50
CA LYS A 47 14.75 -4.77 -9.19
C LYS A 47 14.18 -5.98 -8.47
N TYR A 48 13.30 -6.72 -9.13
CA TYR A 48 12.80 -8.01 -8.66
C TYR A 48 13.18 -9.09 -9.68
N LYS A 49 14.00 -10.06 -9.25
CA LYS A 49 14.53 -11.13 -10.13
C LYS A 49 15.13 -10.60 -11.44
N GLY A 50 15.92 -9.52 -11.36
CA GLY A 50 16.59 -8.89 -12.51
C GLY A 50 15.71 -7.97 -13.38
N LYS A 51 14.40 -7.91 -13.13
CA LYS A 51 13.46 -7.05 -13.89
C LYS A 51 13.05 -5.82 -13.09
N ASP A 52 12.77 -4.72 -13.77
CA ASP A 52 12.14 -3.57 -13.14
C ASP A 52 10.69 -3.90 -12.79
N ALA A 53 10.31 -3.58 -11.56
CA ALA A 53 9.00 -3.83 -11.01
C ALA A 53 8.59 -2.70 -10.06
N MET A 54 7.29 -2.50 -9.89
CA MET A 54 6.76 -1.61 -8.86
C MET A 54 6.37 -2.41 -7.62
N SER A 55 6.63 -1.85 -6.45
CA SER A 55 6.22 -2.45 -5.17
C SER A 55 4.80 -1.99 -4.83
N LEU A 56 3.79 -2.71 -5.34
CA LEU A 56 2.39 -2.54 -4.98
C LEU A 56 2.07 -3.38 -3.74
N ASN A 57 1.56 -2.74 -2.70
CA ASN A 57 1.31 -3.36 -1.41
C ASN A 57 -0.07 -2.94 -0.88
N SER A 58 -0.60 -3.71 0.06
CA SER A 58 -1.86 -3.38 0.73
C SER A 58 -1.94 -3.94 2.15
N PHE A 59 -2.66 -3.26 3.03
CA PHE A 59 -3.07 -3.80 4.33
C PHE A 59 -4.47 -3.32 4.71
N ILE A 60 -5.11 -4.02 5.66
CA ILE A 60 -6.45 -3.65 6.14
C ILE A 60 -6.32 -2.77 7.39
N PHE A 61 -6.78 -1.53 7.32
CA PHE A 61 -6.97 -0.68 8.50
C PHE A 61 -8.28 -1.04 9.19
N ARG A 62 -8.19 -1.98 10.12
CA ARG A 62 -9.35 -2.64 10.75
C ARG A 62 -10.34 -1.68 11.39
N ASP A 63 -9.85 -0.68 12.13
CA ASP A 63 -10.72 0.27 12.85
C ASP A 63 -11.67 1.03 11.92
N HIS A 64 -11.27 1.22 10.66
CA HIS A 64 -12.09 1.88 9.64
C HIS A 64 -12.67 0.91 8.60
N GLY A 65 -12.30 -0.38 8.63
CA GLY A 65 -12.71 -1.35 7.63
C GLY A 65 -12.25 -1.00 6.22
N VAL A 66 -11.08 -0.38 6.07
CA VAL A 66 -10.57 0.10 4.77
C VAL A 66 -9.34 -0.69 4.34
N LEU A 67 -9.35 -1.15 3.09
CA LEU A 67 -8.14 -1.67 2.44
C LEU A 67 -7.30 -0.49 1.96
N ILE A 68 -6.14 -0.28 2.59
CA ILE A 68 -5.18 0.73 2.18
C ILE A 68 -4.22 0.09 1.18
N ILE A 69 -4.12 0.69 0.00
CA ILE A 69 -3.25 0.25 -1.09
C ILE A 69 -2.22 1.34 -1.36
N TYR A 70 -0.96 0.97 -1.56
CA TYR A 70 0.14 1.93 -1.64
C TYR A 70 1.32 1.39 -2.44
N LEU A 71 2.19 2.33 -2.85
CA LEU A 71 3.44 2.04 -3.53
C LEU A 71 4.64 2.42 -2.65
N LEU A 72 5.74 1.68 -2.79
CA LEU A 72 7.00 1.97 -2.11
C LEU A 72 8.10 2.34 -3.11
N CYS A 73 9.07 3.13 -2.66
CA CYS A 73 10.33 3.31 -3.38
C CYS A 73 11.11 1.99 -3.44
N GLY A 74 12.03 1.87 -4.41
CA GLY A 74 12.75 0.62 -4.62
C GLY A 74 13.55 0.11 -3.41
N LYS A 75 14.03 1.00 -2.54
CA LYS A 75 14.73 0.62 -1.30
C LYS A 75 13.76 0.01 -0.28
N CYS A 76 12.61 0.64 -0.04
CA CYS A 76 11.63 0.13 0.93
C CYS A 76 10.94 -1.13 0.39
N GLY A 77 10.58 -1.17 -0.89
CA GLY A 77 9.98 -2.34 -1.53
C GLY A 77 10.87 -3.58 -1.41
N ASN A 78 12.18 -3.45 -1.68
CA ASN A 78 13.13 -4.56 -1.49
C ASN A 78 13.22 -5.05 -0.04
N LYS A 79 13.17 -4.13 0.93
CA LYS A 79 13.21 -4.50 2.34
C LYS A 79 11.95 -5.25 2.76
N VAL A 80 10.78 -4.78 2.33
CA VAL A 80 9.49 -5.41 2.61
C VAL A 80 9.44 -6.81 2.00
N VAL A 81 9.78 -6.96 0.71
CA VAL A 81 9.75 -8.26 0.02
C VAL A 81 10.70 -9.31 0.64
N ARG A 82 11.84 -8.87 1.19
CA ARG A 82 12.82 -9.76 1.82
C ARG A 82 12.52 -10.03 3.29
N ALA A 83 11.57 -9.32 3.89
CA ALA A 83 11.24 -9.52 5.29
C ALA A 83 10.48 -10.84 5.46
N THR A 84 10.87 -11.63 6.45
CA THR A 84 10.21 -12.88 6.84
C THR A 84 9.20 -12.69 7.96
N SER A 85 9.12 -11.49 8.53
CA SER A 85 8.26 -11.10 9.63
C SER A 85 7.99 -9.60 9.58
N ASP A 86 7.10 -9.13 10.46
CA ASP A 86 6.93 -7.71 10.71
C ASP A 86 8.27 -7.08 11.11
N THR A 87 8.49 -5.86 10.63
CA THR A 87 9.72 -5.10 10.88
C THR A 87 9.35 -3.69 11.32
N PRO A 88 10.27 -2.92 11.95
CA PRO A 88 10.01 -1.52 12.27
C PRO A 88 9.57 -0.69 11.05
N LEU A 89 10.04 -1.06 9.85
CA LEU A 89 9.61 -0.43 8.59
C LEU A 89 8.13 -0.67 8.29
N HIS A 90 7.59 -1.87 8.55
CA HIS A 90 6.16 -2.14 8.37
C HIS A 90 5.31 -1.28 9.31
N ALA A 91 5.70 -1.22 10.59
CA ALA A 91 5.02 -0.40 11.59
C ALA A 91 5.02 1.09 11.22
N GLU A 92 6.15 1.60 10.71
CA GLU A 92 6.28 2.98 10.28
C GLU A 92 5.44 3.29 9.02
N ILE A 93 5.47 2.40 8.03
CA ILE A 93 4.63 2.51 6.83
C ILE A 93 3.15 2.54 7.22
N GLU A 94 2.69 1.59 8.04
CA GLU A 94 1.30 1.54 8.49
C GLU A 94 0.91 2.79 9.27
N LYS A 95 1.76 3.24 10.21
CA LYS A 95 1.51 4.47 10.98
C LYS A 95 1.32 5.66 10.04
N ASN A 96 2.22 5.86 9.10
CA ASN A 96 2.19 7.01 8.18
C ASN A 96 0.96 6.95 7.27
N LEU A 97 0.60 5.77 6.77
CA LEU A 97 -0.58 5.58 5.92
C LEU A 97 -1.90 5.74 6.69
N LYS A 98 -2.00 5.20 7.90
CA LYS A 98 -3.17 5.41 8.78
C LYS A 98 -3.36 6.90 9.07
N GLN A 99 -2.29 7.62 9.38
CA GLN A 99 -2.34 9.07 9.58
C GLN A 99 -2.75 9.82 8.31
N GLY A 100 -2.23 9.43 7.14
CA GLY A 100 -2.62 10.01 5.86
C GLY A 100 -4.12 9.80 5.56
N PHE A 101 -4.62 8.59 5.77
CA PHE A 101 -6.03 8.26 5.59
C PHE A 101 -6.95 9.08 6.51
N ILE A 102 -6.61 9.15 7.81
CA ILE A 102 -7.38 9.93 8.79
C ILE A 102 -7.42 11.41 8.40
N LYS A 103 -6.29 11.97 7.94
CA LYS A 103 -6.24 13.35 7.46
C LYS A 103 -7.16 13.57 6.26
N GLN A 104 -7.21 12.64 5.31
CA GLN A 104 -8.09 12.75 4.14
C GLN A 104 -9.58 12.70 4.50
N MET A 105 -9.98 11.92 5.51
CA MET A 105 -11.37 11.87 5.96
C MET A 105 -11.85 13.13 6.69
N GLY A 106 -10.93 13.89 7.29
CA GLY A 106 -11.23 15.13 8.01
C GLY A 106 -11.27 16.38 7.13
N HIS A 107 -11.06 16.22 5.83
CA HIS A 107 -11.21 17.23 4.78
C HIS A 107 -12.43 16.92 3.93
#